data_AF-A0AAU9V9V6-F1
#
_entry.id   AF-A0AAU9V9V6-F1
#
_cell.length_a   1.000
_cell.length_b   1.000
_cell.length_c   1.000
_cell.angle_alpha   90.00
_cell.angle_beta   90.00
_cell.angle_gamma   90.00
#
_symmetry.space_group_name_H-M   'P 1'
#
loop_
_entity.id
_entity.type
_entity.pdbx_description
1 polymer ?
#
loop_
_entity_poly.entity_id
_entity_poly.type
_entity_poly.pdbx_seq_one_letter_code
_entity_poly.pdbx_strand_id
1 'polypeptide(L)'
;MEDYRSEMNAHNFTKWITEKLIPNLHEPSIIVFDNAPYHSVITNKASTSSSRIEEIKNWLIENNVEFDPRLRKPNLLTLVKQHKPQPIYEIDELLGENGHTVVRLPPYHCDLNPIELIWDIAKKSFCTQCWDP
;
A
#
# COMPACT_ATOMS: atom_id res chain seq x y z
N MET A 1 4.00 -17.29 22.18
CA MET A 1 3.94 -17.58 20.74
C MET A 1 3.74 -16.23 20.09
N GLU A 2 4.86 -15.60 19.73
CA GLU A 2 4.95 -14.20 19.33
C GLU A 2 4.70 -14.15 17.82
N ASP A 3 3.62 -13.48 17.41
CA ASP A 3 3.23 -13.41 16.01
C ASP A 3 4.21 -12.50 15.28
N TYR A 4 5.11 -13.08 14.48
CA TYR A 4 6.04 -12.38 13.58
C TYR A 4 5.37 -11.27 12.75
N ARG A 5 4.06 -11.38 12.50
CA ARG A 5 3.28 -10.36 11.78
C ARG A 5 3.10 -9.06 12.56
N SER A 6 3.33 -9.05 13.88
CA SER A 6 3.27 -7.84 14.70
C SER A 6 4.54 -6.96 14.57
N GLU A 7 5.65 -7.51 14.09
CA GLU A 7 6.91 -6.77 13.98
C GLU A 7 6.95 -5.88 12.74
N MET A 8 6.34 -6.31 11.62
CA MET A 8 6.31 -5.50 10.39
C MET A 8 4.99 -4.75 10.25
N ASN A 9 5.03 -3.44 10.52
CA ASN A 9 3.92 -2.51 10.39
C ASN A 9 4.35 -1.29 9.57
N ALA A 10 3.39 -0.41 9.25
CA ALA A 10 3.64 0.81 8.48
C ALA A 10 4.81 1.63 9.04
N HIS A 11 4.88 1.83 10.36
CA HIS A 11 5.94 2.63 10.98
C HIS A 11 7.33 2.00 10.78
N ASN A 12 7.47 0.70 11.07
CA ASN A 12 8.74 -0.01 10.90
C ASN A 12 9.15 -0.09 9.43
N PHE A 13 8.18 -0.26 8.53
CA PHE A 13 8.41 -0.27 7.09
C PHE A 13 8.91 1.09 6.60
N THR A 14 8.23 2.19 6.95
CA THR A 14 8.67 3.55 6.60
C THR A 14 10.06 3.83 7.15
N LYS A 15 10.34 3.45 8.41
CA LYS A 15 11.66 3.59 9.01
C LYS A 15 12.74 2.85 8.21
N TRP A 16 12.47 1.61 7.80
CA TRP A 16 13.41 0.83 6.98
C TRP A 16 13.63 1.46 5.60
N ILE A 17 12.57 1.96 4.93
CA ILE A 17 12.69 2.66 3.65
C ILE A 17 13.64 3.86 3.78
N THR A 18 13.42 4.69 4.79
CA THR A 18 14.19 5.93 4.99
C THR A 18 15.63 5.67 5.46
N GLU A 19 15.83 4.75 6.39
CA GLU A 19 17.14 4.54 7.02
C GLU A 19 18.02 3.53 6.30
N LYS A 20 17.43 2.60 5.54
CA LYS A 20 18.14 1.47 4.93
C LYS A 20 17.98 1.43 3.42
N LEU A 21 16.78 1.55 2.87
CA LEU A 21 16.61 1.39 1.42
C LEU A 21 17.16 2.60 0.66
N ILE A 22 16.60 3.79 0.88
CA ILE A 22 16.94 5.02 0.14
C ILE A 22 18.44 5.32 0.20
N PRO A 23 19.13 5.28 1.35
CA PRO A 23 20.56 5.60 1.41
C PRO A 23 21.46 4.62 0.64
N ASN A 24 20.97 3.42 0.35
CA ASN A 24 21.72 2.38 -0.39
C ASN A 24 21.29 2.28 -1.87
N LEU A 25 20.38 3.15 -2.34
CA LEU A 25 20.04 3.27 -3.75
C LEU A 25 20.80 4.45 -4.37
N HIS A 26 21.81 4.14 -5.18
CA HIS A 26 22.71 5.15 -5.74
C HIS A 26 22.20 5.83 -7.03
N GLU A 27 21.17 5.25 -7.66
CA GLU A 27 20.60 5.73 -8.92
C GLU A 27 19.06 5.71 -8.88
N PRO A 28 18.38 6.56 -9.67
CA PRO A 28 16.95 6.43 -9.92
C PRO A 28 16.59 4.99 -10.25
N SER A 29 15.67 4.43 -9.47
CA SER A 29 15.38 2.99 -9.47
C SER A 29 13.89 2.77 -9.61
N ILE A 30 13.51 1.68 -10.25
CA ILE A 30 12.12 1.21 -10.28
C ILE A 30 11.96 0.23 -9.12
N ILE A 31 11.10 0.58 -8.16
CA ILE A 31 10.81 -0.22 -6.97
C ILE A 31 9.46 -0.88 -7.17
N VAL A 32 9.45 -2.20 -7.13
CA VAL A 32 8.23 -2.99 -7.31
C VAL A 32 7.70 -3.42 -5.94
N PHE A 33 6.48 -3.00 -5.60
CA PHE A 33 5.80 -3.44 -4.38
C PHE A 33 4.70 -4.46 -4.67
N ASP A 34 4.61 -5.45 -3.78
CA ASP A 34 3.44 -6.30 -3.66
C ASP A 34 2.33 -5.60 -2.84
N ASN A 35 1.21 -6.31 -2.63
CA ASN A 35 0.01 -5.73 -2.02
C ASN A 35 -0.04 -5.89 -0.49
N ALA A 36 1.11 -5.90 0.20
CA ALA A 36 1.11 -5.95 1.66
C ALA A 36 0.44 -4.69 2.27
N PRO A 37 -0.40 -4.83 3.32
CA PRO A 37 -1.13 -3.70 3.88
C PRO A 37 -0.23 -2.55 4.37
N TYR A 38 0.94 -2.87 4.92
CA TYR A 38 1.90 -1.88 5.43
C TYR A 38 2.64 -1.12 4.32
N HIS A 39 2.65 -1.62 3.08
CA HIS A 39 3.12 -0.85 1.91
C HIS A 39 2.08 0.20 1.47
N SER A 40 0.82 0.07 1.89
CA SER A 40 -0.34 0.69 1.24
C SER A 40 -1.03 1.73 2.12
N VAL A 41 -0.25 2.47 2.92
CA VAL A 41 -0.77 3.57 3.74
C VAL A 41 -1.23 4.71 2.83
N ILE A 42 -2.54 4.94 2.77
CA ILE A 42 -3.16 5.95 1.92
C ILE A 42 -3.22 7.30 2.64
N THR A 43 -2.79 8.37 1.97
CA THR A 43 -2.86 9.75 2.50
C THR A 43 -4.22 10.40 2.21
N ASN A 44 -4.76 10.21 1.01
CA ASN A 44 -6.06 10.74 0.57
C ASN A 44 -7.24 9.81 0.91
N LYS A 45 -7.38 9.42 2.18
CA LYS A 45 -8.44 8.48 2.60
C LYS A 45 -9.84 9.07 2.39
N ALA A 46 -10.64 8.38 1.59
CA ALA A 46 -12.07 8.65 1.46
C ALA A 46 -12.84 8.21 2.71
N SER A 47 -13.93 8.92 3.01
CA SER A 47 -14.85 8.53 4.07
C SER A 47 -15.47 7.15 3.81
N THR A 48 -15.70 6.38 4.88
CA THR A 48 -16.14 4.98 4.78
C THR A 48 -17.47 4.76 5.49
N SER A 49 -18.03 3.55 5.39
CA SER A 49 -19.28 3.20 6.09
C SER A 49 -19.17 3.29 7.62
N SER A 50 -17.96 3.26 8.19
CA SER A 50 -17.72 3.49 9.61
C SER A 50 -17.63 4.97 9.98
N SER A 51 -17.38 5.88 9.03
CA SER A 51 -17.34 7.33 9.26
C SER A 51 -18.69 7.87 9.70
N ARG A 52 -18.68 8.98 10.45
CA ARG A 52 -19.91 9.69 10.82
C ARG A 52 -20.54 10.32 9.57
N ILE A 53 -21.86 10.53 9.60
CA ILE A 53 -22.55 11.14 8.45
C ILE A 53 -22.02 12.55 8.14
N GLU A 54 -21.65 13.33 9.17
CA GLU A 54 -21.06 14.66 9.01
C GLU A 54 -19.65 14.60 8.39
N GLU A 55 -18.83 13.61 8.74
CA GLU A 55 -17.52 13.39 8.09
C GLU A 55 -17.68 13.06 6.60
N ILE A 56 -18.70 12.27 6.24
CA ILE A 56 -19.00 11.94 4.85
C ILE A 56 -19.41 13.19 4.07
N LYS A 57 -20.26 14.05 4.66
CA LYS A 57 -20.64 15.34 4.06
C LYS A 57 -19.45 16.27 3.90
N ASN A 58 -18.62 16.42 4.93
CA ASN A 58 -17.42 17.25 4.87
C ASN A 58 -16.48 16.80 3.76
N TRP A 59 -16.26 15.48 3.63
CA TRP A 59 -15.46 14.94 2.54
C TRP A 59 -16.04 15.29 1.16
N LEU A 60 -17.37 15.21 0.99
CA LEU A 60 -18.02 15.59 -0.28
C LEU A 60 -17.85 17.09 -0.58
N ILE A 61 -17.95 17.96 0.44
CA ILE A 61 -17.70 19.40 0.29
C ILE A 61 -16.23 19.66 -0.09
N GLU A 62 -15.28 19.06 0.61
CA GLU A 62 -13.84 19.19 0.36
C GLU A 62 -13.46 18.73 -1.05
N ASN A 63 -14.16 17.72 -1.59
CA ASN A 63 -13.96 17.21 -2.95
C ASN A 63 -14.86 17.89 -3.99
N ASN A 64 -15.54 18.99 -3.64
CA ASN A 64 -16.46 19.76 -4.50
C ASN A 64 -17.56 18.89 -5.17
N VAL A 65 -18.09 17.91 -4.44
CA VAL A 65 -19.18 17.04 -4.89
C VAL A 65 -20.50 17.58 -4.35
N GLU A 66 -21.40 17.96 -5.25
CA GLU A 66 -22.75 18.37 -4.87
C GLU A 66 -23.58 17.19 -4.33
N PHE A 67 -24.31 17.40 -3.24
CA PHE A 67 -25.21 16.41 -2.68
C PHE A 67 -26.43 17.09 -2.04
N ASP A 68 -27.55 16.37 -1.98
CA ASP A 68 -28.73 16.83 -1.23
C ASP A 68 -28.53 16.56 0.28
N PRO A 69 -28.61 17.60 1.15
CA PRO A 69 -28.45 17.45 2.61
C PRO A 69 -29.42 16.47 3.28
N ARG A 70 -30.53 16.12 2.62
CA ARG A 70 -31.54 15.16 3.10
C ARG A 70 -31.17 13.71 2.78
N LEU A 71 -30.13 13.48 1.99
CA LEU A 71 -29.70 12.13 1.61
C LEU A 71 -29.27 11.33 2.84
N ARG A 72 -29.68 10.06 2.85
CA ARG A 72 -29.27 9.09 3.86
C ARG A 72 -27.83 8.64 3.59
N LYS A 73 -27.17 8.17 4.65
CA LYS A 73 -25.78 7.67 4.64
C LYS A 73 -25.45 6.74 3.44
N PRO A 74 -26.29 5.76 3.04
CA PRO A 74 -25.97 4.90 1.90
C PRO A 74 -25.82 5.65 0.57
N ASN A 75 -26.67 6.64 0.31
CA ASN A 75 -26.64 7.42 -0.92
C ASN A 75 -25.40 8.34 -0.96
N LEU A 76 -25.06 8.94 0.18
CA LEU A 76 -23.83 9.73 0.33
C LEU A 76 -22.59 8.86 0.09
N LEU A 77 -22.55 7.63 0.61
CA LEU A 77 -21.44 6.70 0.39
C LEU A 77 -21.32 6.26 -1.08
N THR A 78 -22.42 6.16 -1.83
CA THR A 78 -22.37 5.91 -3.27
C THR A 78 -21.70 7.08 -4.00
N LEU A 79 -22.03 8.32 -3.64
CA LEU A 79 -21.38 9.50 -4.21
C LEU A 79 -19.87 9.52 -3.89
N VAL A 80 -19.49 9.21 -2.65
CA VAL A 80 -18.09 9.08 -2.24
C VAL A 80 -17.38 8.02 -3.08
N LYS A 81 -17.98 6.83 -3.28
CA LYS A 81 -17.39 5.77 -4.10
C LYS A 81 -17.18 6.18 -5.56
N GLN A 82 -18.11 6.96 -6.12
CA GLN A 82 -18.05 7.43 -7.51
C GLN A 82 -16.98 8.52 -7.72
N HIS A 83 -16.77 9.38 -6.72
CA HIS A 83 -15.84 10.51 -6.81
C HIS A 83 -14.51 10.25 -6.08
N LYS A 84 -14.29 9.04 -5.59
CA LYS A 84 -13.07 8.68 -4.87
C LYS A 84 -11.88 8.80 -5.81
N PRO A 85 -10.87 9.64 -5.51
CA PRO A 85 -9.66 9.73 -6.31
C PRO A 85 -8.85 8.43 -6.22
N GLN A 86 -7.89 8.27 -7.13
CA GLN A 86 -6.92 7.19 -7.03
C GLN A 86 -6.15 7.30 -5.71
N PRO A 87 -5.88 6.17 -5.04
CA PRO A 87 -5.16 6.19 -3.77
C PRO A 87 -3.75 6.73 -3.97
N ILE A 88 -3.38 7.71 -3.15
CA ILE A 88 -2.01 8.20 -3.03
C ILE A 88 -1.39 7.49 -1.83
N TYR A 89 -0.25 6.85 -2.04
CA TYR A 89 0.44 6.09 -1.01
C TYR A 89 1.64 6.88 -0.47
N GLU A 90 1.72 6.97 0.86
CA GLU A 90 2.76 7.75 1.56
C GLU A 90 4.18 7.35 1.12
N ILE A 91 4.45 6.06 0.97
CA ILE A 91 5.76 5.55 0.56
C ILE A 91 6.07 5.85 -0.91
N ASP A 92 5.05 5.91 -1.77
CA ASP A 92 5.25 6.18 -3.19
C ASP A 92 5.66 7.64 -3.40
N GLU A 93 5.06 8.56 -2.64
CA GLU A 93 5.48 9.97 -2.59
C GLU A 93 6.90 10.10 -2.05
N LEU A 94 7.21 9.46 -0.91
CA LEU A 94 8.55 9.49 -0.30
C LEU A 94 9.64 8.99 -1.26
N LEU A 95 9.40 7.88 -1.96
CA LEU A 95 10.35 7.34 -2.94
C LEU A 95 10.46 8.22 -4.18
N GLY A 96 9.34 8.80 -4.64
CA GLY A 96 9.28 9.76 -5.74
C GLY A 96 10.09 11.03 -5.47
N GLU A 97 9.98 11.58 -4.26
CA GLU A 97 10.77 12.74 -3.81
C GLU A 97 12.29 12.44 -3.82
N ASN A 98 12.67 11.19 -3.62
CA ASN A 98 14.06 10.71 -3.69
C ASN A 98 14.47 10.25 -5.11
N GLY A 99 13.64 10.50 -6.13
CA GLY A 99 13.95 10.20 -7.53
C GLY A 99 13.71 8.75 -7.96
N HIS A 100 13.03 7.95 -7.15
CA HIS A 100 12.68 6.57 -7.49
C HIS A 100 11.23 6.47 -7.98
N THR A 101 10.94 5.49 -8.84
CA THR A 101 9.60 5.24 -9.36
C THR A 101 9.02 3.98 -8.73
N VAL A 102 7.80 4.04 -8.21
CA VAL A 102 7.12 2.87 -7.65
C VAL A 102 6.17 2.24 -8.67
N VAL A 103 6.21 0.92 -8.77
CA VAL A 103 5.28 0.10 -9.55
C VAL A 103 4.63 -0.92 -8.62
N ARG A 104 3.28 -0.96 -8.59
CA ARG A 104 2.53 -1.89 -7.74
C ARG A 104 1.97 -3.04 -8.56
N LEU A 105 2.17 -4.26 -8.07
CA LEU A 105 1.67 -5.45 -8.74
C LEU A 105 0.14 -5.55 -8.62
N PRO A 106 -0.55 -6.10 -9.63
CA PRO A 106 -1.97 -6.38 -9.52
C PRO A 106 -2.26 -7.34 -8.35
N PRO A 107 -3.38 -7.15 -7.64
CA PRO A 107 -3.76 -8.04 -6.55
C PRO A 107 -3.98 -9.47 -7.04
N TYR A 108 -3.57 -10.45 -6.22
CA TYR A 108 -3.72 -11.91 -6.47
C TYR A 108 -2.87 -12.49 -7.62
N HIS A 109 -1.84 -11.78 -8.08
CA HIS A 109 -0.89 -12.29 -9.07
C HIS A 109 0.50 -12.50 -8.46
N CYS A 110 0.61 -13.40 -7.47
CA CYS A 110 1.89 -13.73 -6.82
C CYS A 110 2.94 -14.28 -7.80
N ASP A 111 2.50 -14.93 -8.89
CA ASP A 111 3.36 -15.43 -9.96
C ASP A 111 4.14 -14.33 -10.69
N LEU A 112 3.66 -13.07 -10.62
CA LEU A 112 4.30 -11.91 -11.20
C LEU A 112 5.28 -11.23 -10.25
N ASN A 113 5.43 -11.72 -9.01
CA ASN A 113 6.36 -11.17 -8.06
C ASN A 113 7.76 -11.80 -8.27
N PRO A 114 8.76 -11.05 -8.80
CA PRO A 114 10.08 -11.60 -9.07
C PRO A 114 10.76 -12.15 -7.81
N ILE A 115 10.37 -11.67 -6.63
CA ILE A 115 10.92 -12.15 -5.36
C ILE A 115 10.52 -13.60 -5.07
N GLU A 116 9.33 -14.04 -5.46
CA GLU A 116 8.88 -15.43 -5.24
C GLU A 116 9.71 -16.39 -6.09
N LEU A 117 10.02 -16.00 -7.32
CA LEU A 117 10.91 -16.76 -8.19
C LEU A 117 12.31 -16.89 -7.59
N ILE A 118 12.87 -15.79 -7.07
CA ILE A 118 14.20 -15.79 -6.44
C ILE A 118 14.18 -16.64 -5.17
N TRP A 119 13.12 -16.54 -4.35
CA TRP A 119 12.95 -17.35 -3.15
C TRP A 119 12.84 -18.84 -3.48
N ASP A 120 12.12 -19.21 -4.54
CA ASP A 120 12.02 -20.59 -4.98
C ASP A 120 13.37 -21.15 -5.44
N ILE A 121 14.19 -20.34 -6.13
CA ILE A 121 15.57 -20.71 -6.47
C ILE A 121 16.40 -20.90 -5.19
N ALA A 122 16.35 -19.94 -4.26
CA ALA A 122 17.10 -20.01 -3.02
C ALA A 122 16.72 -21.24 -2.18
N LYS A 123 15.42 -21.48 -1.97
CA LYS A 123 14.90 -22.65 -1.24
C LYS A 123 15.38 -23.97 -1.87
N LYS A 124 15.34 -24.09 -3.20
CA LYS A 124 15.85 -25.27 -3.91
C LYS A 124 17.34 -25.49 -3.63
N SER A 125 18.15 -24.44 -3.67
CA SER A 125 19.59 -24.51 -3.37
C SER A 125 19.88 -24.96 -1.93
N PHE A 126 19.08 -24.52 -0.95
CA PHE A 126 19.21 -24.98 0.43
C PHE A 126 18.69 -26.41 0.65
N CYS A 127 17.61 -26.81 -0.04
CA CYS A 127 17.10 -28.18 0.04
C CYS A 127 18.08 -29.21 -0.57
N THR A 128 18.84 -28.84 -1.61
CA THR A 128 19.88 -29.72 -2.18
C THR A 128 21.12 -29.89 -1.29
N GLN A 129 21.31 -29.06 -0.25
CA GLN A 129 22.41 -29.20 0.70
C GLN A 129 22.05 -30.06 1.94
N CYS A 130 20.79 -30.48 2.08
CA CYS A 130 20.32 -31.25 3.25
C CYS A 130 19.93 -32.70 2.93
N TRP A 131 20.43 -33.27 1.83
CA TRP A 131 20.30 -34.70 1.56
C TRP A 131 21.62 -35.28 1.05
N ASP A 132 22.51 -35.60 1.97
CA ASP A 132 23.56 -36.59 1.74
C ASP A 132 23.24 -37.78 2.68
N PRO A 133 22.98 -39.00 2.16
CA PRO A 133 22.70 -40.18 2.99
C PRO A 133 23.88 -40.63 3.85
#